data_AF-M6QNY8-F1
#
_entry.id   AF-M6QNY8-F1
#
_cell.length_a   1.000
_cell.length_b   1.000
_cell.length_c   1.000
_cell.angle_alpha   90.00
_cell.angle_beta   90.00
_cell.angle_gamma   90.00
#
_symmetry.space_group_name_H-M   'P 1'
#
loop_
_entity.id
_entity.type
_entity.pdbx_description
1 polymer ?
#
loop_
_entity_poly.entity_id
_entity_poly.type
_entity_poly.pdbx_seq_one_letter_code
_entity_poly.pdbx_strand_id
1 'polypeptide(L)'
;MSWTQVDANKYESSSGWTIELDGGYGWIMYHEEIEDELPDTFFVLADLFGNPGQAVVTVDPLTGKIPTGLIPSLAISEVFVTSSETQMLALNCQKGDIAIRTDIPGPAMFILALDDSTALSSWVSVTVTYPDWANIRNKPLGFPPESHNHDSRYYTKSETDSALSQNSDWNNIQNKPPVFPPENHNHDSRYYTKSETDSALSQNSDWNNIRNKPPAFPPENHNHNSSYYTKTETDSALSQKRDVGNISATDIIEDSSHRFVSDMEKAAIAGGGFSIPLGGILEDALDQLPSSNFKETNGQAISRITFSTLWNLVHRTVTSIAPATDRINVAAHGCAEGQLIKFAFTGGGITALTNYYVRNPTLNDFQISLNPTGGVINLTSSQSGDFVINVEYDFGNGTTTFNVPDRRGIFPRGTGVHGSRAKTSGGNYDGGSVGFAGQDRQIPHRHQQYAGDIAGGSYGSGGRYADSGGASAATILYTGSPVSDGTGNPRNGNEVAPAWVAVKYKLRVL
;
A
#
# COMPACT_ATOMS: atom_id res chain seq x y z
N MET A 1 -31.55 -54.09 15.18
CA MET A 1 -32.82 -54.06 15.94
C MET A 1 -33.64 -52.92 15.38
N SER A 2 -34.84 -53.20 14.86
CA SER A 2 -35.75 -52.16 14.39
C SER A 2 -36.49 -51.56 15.57
N TRP A 3 -36.47 -50.23 15.66
CA TRP A 3 -37.26 -49.47 16.61
C TRP A 3 -38.46 -48.89 15.86
N THR A 4 -39.66 -49.09 16.39
CA THR A 4 -40.89 -48.57 15.83
C THR A 4 -41.35 -47.41 16.71
N GLN A 5 -41.65 -46.27 16.09
CA GLN A 5 -42.26 -45.17 16.81
C GLN A 5 -43.72 -45.51 17.10
N VAL A 6 -44.07 -45.59 18.38
CA VAL A 6 -45.43 -45.89 18.83
C VAL A 6 -46.18 -44.64 19.27
N ASP A 7 -45.45 -43.61 19.72
CA ASP A 7 -45.99 -42.28 20.01
C ASP A 7 -44.95 -41.18 19.76
N ALA A 8 -45.36 -39.91 19.84
CA ALA A 8 -44.45 -38.78 19.80
C ALA A 8 -43.41 -38.91 20.93
N ASN A 9 -42.14 -39.05 20.53
CA ASN A 9 -41.02 -39.29 21.43
C ASN A 9 -41.06 -40.60 22.23
N LYS A 10 -41.75 -41.64 21.73
CA LYS A 10 -41.74 -42.99 22.30
C LYS A 10 -41.52 -44.05 21.22
N TYR A 11 -40.56 -44.92 21.45
CA TYR A 11 -40.12 -45.95 20.51
C TYR A 11 -40.00 -47.30 21.19
N GLU A 12 -40.50 -48.34 20.54
CA GLU A 12 -40.46 -49.71 21.05
C GLU A 12 -39.65 -50.61 20.11
N SER A 13 -38.86 -51.50 20.69
CA SER A 13 -38.17 -52.56 19.97
C SER A 13 -39.04 -53.81 19.90
N SER A 14 -38.81 -54.65 18.89
CA SER A 14 -39.43 -55.99 18.81
C SER A 14 -39.04 -56.95 19.94
N SER A 15 -38.17 -56.50 20.86
CA SER A 15 -37.63 -57.26 22.00
C SER A 15 -38.11 -56.76 23.35
N GLY A 16 -39.15 -55.91 23.41
CA GLY A 16 -39.77 -55.46 24.66
C GLY A 16 -39.10 -54.27 25.35
N TRP A 17 -38.03 -53.73 24.77
CA TRP A 17 -37.42 -52.47 25.23
C TRP A 17 -38.13 -51.25 24.68
N THR A 18 -38.34 -50.27 25.54
CA THR A 18 -38.95 -48.98 25.26
C THR A 18 -37.94 -47.86 25.50
N ILE A 19 -37.95 -46.86 24.62
CA ILE A 19 -37.25 -45.59 24.78
C ILE A 19 -38.28 -44.48 24.71
N GLU A 20 -38.34 -43.64 25.72
CA GLU A 20 -39.25 -42.49 25.72
C GLU A 20 -38.61 -41.23 26.31
N LEU A 21 -39.15 -40.07 25.93
CA LEU A 21 -38.78 -38.79 26.51
C LEU A 21 -39.64 -38.53 27.74
N ASP A 22 -39.08 -38.78 28.91
CA ASP A 22 -39.69 -38.46 30.19
C ASP A 22 -39.53 -36.97 30.54
N GLY A 23 -40.56 -36.40 31.19
CA GLY A 23 -40.63 -34.98 31.53
C GLY A 23 -39.68 -34.55 32.66
N GLY A 24 -39.19 -35.48 33.47
CA GLY A 24 -38.26 -35.22 34.57
C GLY A 24 -36.82 -35.59 34.23
N TYR A 25 -36.61 -36.74 33.61
CA TYR A 25 -35.28 -37.34 33.39
C TYR A 25 -34.77 -37.23 31.95
N GLY A 26 -35.57 -36.72 31.02
CA GLY A 26 -35.21 -36.69 29.60
C GLY A 26 -35.36 -38.07 28.96
N TRP A 27 -34.52 -38.41 27.99
CA TRP A 27 -34.63 -39.70 27.32
C TRP A 27 -34.25 -40.85 28.26
N ILE A 28 -35.18 -41.76 28.47
CA ILE A 28 -35.02 -42.95 29.30
C ILE A 28 -35.17 -44.22 28.46
N MET A 29 -34.55 -45.31 28.90
CA MET A 29 -34.73 -46.65 28.34
C MET A 29 -35.07 -47.64 29.43
N TYR A 30 -36.12 -48.43 29.20
CA TYR A 30 -36.59 -49.46 30.13
C TYR A 30 -37.19 -50.64 29.36
N HIS A 31 -37.47 -51.72 30.06
CA HIS A 31 -38.14 -52.89 29.50
C HIS A 31 -39.52 -53.01 30.16
N GLU A 32 -40.58 -53.06 29.35
CA GLU A 32 -41.96 -52.98 29.85
C GLU A 32 -42.25 -54.07 30.91
N GLU A 33 -41.90 -55.33 30.63
CA GLU A 33 -42.15 -56.43 31.61
C GLU A 33 -41.34 -56.29 32.92
N ILE A 34 -40.24 -55.52 32.92
CA ILE A 34 -39.43 -55.31 34.12
C ILE A 34 -39.98 -54.12 34.91
N GLU A 35 -40.39 -53.06 34.22
CA GLU A 35 -40.98 -51.87 34.82
C GLU A 35 -42.31 -52.18 35.50
N ASP A 36 -43.13 -53.05 34.89
CA ASP A 36 -44.40 -53.54 35.46
C ASP A 36 -44.21 -54.27 36.81
N GLU A 37 -43.12 -55.04 36.96
CA GLU A 37 -42.83 -55.81 38.18
C GLU A 37 -41.99 -55.02 39.20
N LEU A 38 -41.16 -54.08 38.72
CA LEU A 38 -40.28 -53.23 39.51
C LEU A 38 -40.40 -51.78 39.03
N PRO A 39 -41.28 -50.97 39.64
CA PRO A 39 -41.52 -49.60 39.20
C PRO A 39 -40.26 -48.73 39.34
N ASP A 40 -40.16 -47.71 38.49
CA ASP A 40 -39.03 -46.77 38.39
C ASP A 40 -37.68 -47.43 37.98
N THR A 41 -37.72 -48.58 37.32
CA THR A 41 -36.51 -49.24 36.79
C THR A 41 -36.20 -48.83 35.35
N PHE A 42 -35.53 -47.69 35.20
CA PHE A 42 -35.11 -47.17 33.91
C PHE A 42 -33.66 -46.66 33.92
N PHE A 43 -33.05 -46.62 32.73
CA PHE A 43 -31.77 -45.98 32.51
C PHE A 43 -31.96 -44.60 31.90
N VAL A 44 -31.40 -43.58 32.54
CA VAL A 44 -31.34 -42.23 31.96
C VAL A 44 -30.26 -42.21 30.88
N LEU A 45 -30.66 -42.05 29.63
CA LEU A 45 -29.73 -42.13 28.49
C LEU A 45 -28.79 -40.93 28.42
N ALA A 46 -29.15 -39.79 29.02
CA ALA A 46 -28.30 -38.61 29.07
C ALA A 46 -27.03 -38.82 29.92
N ASP A 47 -27.08 -39.73 30.91
CA ASP A 47 -25.92 -40.08 31.72
C ASP A 47 -24.92 -40.97 30.96
N LEU A 48 -25.39 -41.62 29.88
CA LEU A 48 -24.57 -42.50 29.05
C LEU A 48 -24.17 -41.86 27.72
N PHE A 49 -25.00 -40.95 27.19
CA PHE A 49 -24.84 -40.32 25.90
C PHE A 49 -25.04 -38.81 26.00
N GLY A 50 -24.18 -38.01 25.35
CA GLY A 50 -24.25 -36.54 25.48
C GLY A 50 -25.48 -35.89 24.84
N ASN A 51 -26.19 -36.57 23.91
CA ASN A 51 -27.41 -36.08 23.23
C ASN A 51 -28.29 -37.26 22.75
N PRO A 52 -28.95 -38.00 23.64
CA PRO A 52 -29.90 -39.04 23.23
C PRO A 52 -31.10 -38.40 22.50
N GLY A 53 -31.55 -38.99 21.39
CA GLY A 53 -32.76 -38.59 20.67
C GLY A 53 -32.63 -37.43 19.66
N GLN A 54 -31.45 -36.86 19.45
CA GLN A 54 -31.21 -35.93 18.33
C GLN A 54 -30.79 -36.71 17.07
N ALA A 55 -31.39 -36.44 15.91
CA ALA A 55 -31.01 -37.10 14.66
C ALA A 55 -29.57 -36.71 14.27
N VAL A 56 -28.60 -37.57 14.58
CA VAL A 56 -27.20 -37.38 14.21
C VAL A 56 -27.04 -37.77 12.75
N VAL A 57 -26.63 -36.84 11.90
CA VAL A 57 -26.17 -37.16 10.54
C VAL A 57 -24.91 -38.01 10.67
N THR A 58 -25.01 -39.30 10.35
CA THR A 58 -23.87 -40.20 10.37
C THR A 58 -23.09 -40.10 9.06
N VAL A 59 -21.76 -40.24 9.16
CA VAL A 59 -20.89 -40.36 8.00
C VAL A 59 -21.02 -41.75 7.38
N ASP A 60 -20.82 -41.84 6.06
CA ASP A 60 -20.69 -43.10 5.34
C ASP A 60 -19.54 -43.93 5.96
N PRO A 61 -19.81 -45.17 6.41
CA PRO A 61 -18.83 -45.96 7.15
C PRO A 61 -17.70 -46.55 6.29
N LEU A 62 -17.83 -46.56 4.96
CA LEU A 62 -16.73 -46.95 4.05
C LEU A 62 -15.80 -45.77 3.75
N THR A 63 -16.34 -44.56 3.65
CA THR A 63 -15.59 -43.40 3.16
C THR A 63 -15.30 -42.34 4.22
N GLY A 64 -15.95 -42.41 5.38
CA GLY A 64 -15.84 -41.44 6.47
C GLY A 64 -16.44 -40.06 6.16
N LYS A 65 -17.22 -39.92 5.07
CA LYS A 65 -17.76 -38.64 4.60
C LYS A 65 -19.27 -38.55 4.80
N ILE A 66 -19.81 -37.34 4.94
CA ILE A 66 -21.26 -37.12 4.99
C ILE A 66 -21.86 -37.40 3.59
N PRO A 67 -22.95 -38.18 3.46
CA PRO A 67 -23.61 -38.43 2.17
C PRO A 67 -24.05 -37.14 1.47
N THR A 68 -23.72 -36.99 0.18
CA THR A 68 -23.90 -35.74 -0.58
C THR A 68 -25.36 -35.28 -0.70
N GLY A 69 -26.33 -36.20 -0.62
CA GLY A 69 -27.76 -35.86 -0.61
C GLY A 69 -28.25 -35.17 0.68
N LEU A 70 -27.44 -35.19 1.74
CA LEU A 70 -27.71 -34.50 3.02
C LEU A 70 -26.93 -33.18 3.14
N ILE A 71 -26.04 -32.88 2.19
CA ILE A 71 -25.30 -31.62 2.12
C ILE A 71 -26.05 -30.72 1.12
N PRO A 72 -26.45 -29.48 1.49
CA PRO A 72 -27.01 -28.53 0.54
C PRO A 72 -26.03 -28.27 -0.62
N SER A 73 -26.55 -27.96 -1.80
CA SER A 73 -25.75 -27.69 -3.01
C SER A 73 -24.56 -26.77 -2.71
N LEU A 74 -23.35 -27.24 -3.05
CA LEU A 74 -22.03 -26.66 -2.74
C LEU A 74 -22.08 -25.13 -2.57
N ALA A 75 -21.95 -24.64 -1.34
CA ALA A 75 -21.79 -23.22 -1.09
C ALA A 75 -20.34 -22.84 -1.46
N ILE A 76 -20.15 -21.91 -2.38
CA ILE A 76 -18.86 -21.21 -2.55
C ILE A 76 -18.71 -20.32 -1.32
N SER A 77 -18.15 -20.86 -0.24
CA SER A 77 -18.06 -20.16 1.04
C SER A 77 -16.84 -19.24 1.11
N GLU A 78 -15.76 -19.60 0.42
CA GLU A 78 -14.50 -18.87 0.47
C GLU A 78 -13.84 -18.81 -0.92
N VAL A 79 -13.13 -17.71 -1.16
CA VAL A 79 -12.36 -17.47 -2.39
C VAL A 79 -10.91 -17.32 -1.99
N PHE A 80 -10.03 -18.13 -2.59
CA PHE A 80 -8.59 -18.05 -2.35
C PHE A 80 -8.01 -16.87 -3.12
N VAL A 81 -7.26 -15.98 -2.47
CA VAL A 81 -6.54 -14.90 -3.16
C VAL A 81 -5.05 -15.21 -3.17
N THR A 82 -4.46 -15.27 -4.36
CA THR A 82 -3.07 -15.64 -4.61
C THR A 82 -2.37 -14.58 -5.44
N SER A 83 -1.05 -14.45 -5.27
CA SER A 83 -0.23 -13.44 -5.96
C SER A 83 0.62 -14.01 -7.09
N SER A 84 0.44 -15.30 -7.42
CA SER A 84 1.13 -15.98 -8.54
C SER A 84 0.47 -17.31 -8.88
N GLU A 85 0.77 -17.83 -10.07
CA GLU A 85 0.41 -19.20 -10.47
C GLU A 85 0.92 -20.27 -9.50
N THR A 86 2.17 -20.14 -9.06
CA THR A 86 2.79 -21.09 -8.14
C THR A 86 2.03 -21.18 -6.82
N GLN A 87 1.53 -20.05 -6.31
CA GLN A 87 0.70 -20.04 -5.11
C GLN A 87 -0.68 -20.66 -5.35
N MET A 88 -1.29 -20.44 -6.52
CA MET A 88 -2.56 -21.06 -6.91
C MET A 88 -2.44 -22.60 -6.97
N LEU A 89 -1.38 -23.12 -7.59
CA LEU A 89 -1.15 -24.57 -7.71
C LEU A 89 -0.74 -25.25 -6.39
N ALA A 90 -0.38 -24.46 -5.37
CA ALA A 90 -0.07 -24.94 -4.03
C ALA A 90 -1.29 -24.94 -3.08
N LEU A 91 -2.47 -24.51 -3.55
CA LEU A 91 -3.68 -24.47 -2.73
C LEU A 91 -4.18 -25.88 -2.41
N ASN A 92 -4.48 -26.10 -1.13
CA ASN A 92 -5.22 -27.27 -0.68
C ASN A 92 -6.73 -27.01 -0.87
N CYS A 93 -7.24 -27.32 -2.06
CA CYS A 93 -8.60 -27.01 -2.50
C CYS A 93 -9.21 -28.22 -3.22
N GLN A 94 -10.53 -28.22 -3.35
CA GLN A 94 -11.31 -29.28 -3.97
C GLN A 94 -12.02 -28.77 -5.22
N LYS A 95 -12.46 -29.69 -6.07
CA LYS A 95 -13.23 -29.37 -7.28
C LYS A 95 -14.43 -28.48 -6.93
N GLY A 96 -14.49 -27.31 -7.58
CA GLY A 96 -15.50 -26.27 -7.36
C GLY A 96 -14.98 -25.04 -6.63
N ASP A 97 -13.81 -25.11 -5.97
CA ASP A 97 -13.21 -23.96 -5.29
C ASP A 97 -12.72 -22.89 -6.27
N ILE A 98 -12.76 -21.63 -5.82
CA ILE A 98 -12.37 -20.46 -6.63
C ILE A 98 -11.09 -19.84 -6.10
N ALA A 99 -10.15 -19.55 -6.99
CA ALA A 99 -8.96 -18.76 -6.73
C ALA A 99 -8.94 -17.47 -7.58
N ILE A 100 -8.51 -16.35 -6.99
CA ILE A 100 -8.23 -15.09 -7.65
C ILE A 100 -6.71 -14.89 -7.67
N ARG A 101 -6.17 -14.62 -8.86
CA ARG A 101 -4.76 -14.25 -9.05
C ARG A 101 -4.63 -12.74 -9.20
N THR A 102 -3.86 -12.11 -8.32
CA THR A 102 -3.64 -10.66 -8.33
C THR A 102 -2.46 -10.21 -9.20
N ASP A 103 -1.67 -11.16 -9.73
CA ASP A 103 -0.58 -10.90 -10.68
C ASP A 103 -1.05 -10.66 -12.12
N ILE A 104 -2.32 -10.94 -12.43
CA ILE A 104 -2.92 -10.76 -13.75
C ILE A 104 -3.83 -9.51 -13.73
N PRO A 105 -3.83 -8.67 -14.78
CA PRO A 105 -4.74 -7.52 -14.87
C PRO A 105 -6.22 -7.91 -14.81
N GLY A 106 -6.97 -7.30 -13.89
CA GLY A 106 -8.37 -7.61 -13.61
C GLY A 106 -8.54 -8.69 -12.54
N PRO A 107 -9.77 -8.96 -12.04
CA PRO A 107 -9.98 -10.07 -11.11
C PRO A 107 -9.84 -11.37 -11.89
N ALA A 108 -8.64 -11.94 -12.01
CA ALA A 108 -8.40 -13.21 -12.71
C ALA A 108 -8.86 -14.38 -11.83
N MET A 109 -10.15 -14.72 -11.93
CA MET A 109 -10.82 -15.79 -11.23
C MET A 109 -10.62 -17.11 -11.99
N PHE A 110 -10.29 -18.16 -11.24
CA PHE A 110 -10.14 -19.52 -11.72
C PHE A 110 -10.98 -20.43 -10.83
N ILE A 111 -11.66 -21.41 -11.42
CA ILE A 111 -12.35 -22.47 -10.71
C ILE A 111 -11.62 -23.80 -10.93
N LEU A 112 -11.43 -24.58 -9.87
CA LEU A 112 -10.86 -25.91 -9.98
C LEU A 112 -11.91 -26.87 -10.56
N ALA A 113 -11.71 -27.31 -11.80
CA ALA A 113 -12.67 -28.13 -12.54
C ALA A 113 -12.42 -29.65 -12.44
N LEU A 114 -11.20 -30.04 -12.06
CA LEU A 114 -10.77 -31.44 -11.88
C LEU A 114 -10.26 -31.68 -10.45
N ASP A 115 -9.98 -32.93 -10.09
CA ASP A 115 -9.63 -33.31 -8.71
C ASP A 115 -8.17 -33.00 -8.31
N ASP A 116 -7.30 -32.66 -9.28
CA ASP A 116 -5.88 -32.35 -9.04
C ASP A 116 -5.65 -30.83 -9.05
N SER A 117 -5.52 -30.22 -7.86
CA SER A 117 -5.25 -28.78 -7.70
C SER A 117 -3.83 -28.35 -8.11
N THR A 118 -2.91 -29.30 -8.27
CA THR A 118 -1.49 -29.01 -8.58
C THR A 118 -1.23 -28.86 -10.08
N ALA A 119 -2.15 -29.36 -10.92
CA ALA A 119 -2.06 -29.25 -12.36
C ALA A 119 -2.78 -28.00 -12.88
N LEU A 120 -2.06 -27.13 -13.60
CA LEU A 120 -2.64 -25.92 -14.22
C LEU A 120 -3.82 -26.23 -15.15
N SER A 121 -3.79 -27.37 -15.84
CA SER A 121 -4.89 -27.84 -16.71
C SER A 121 -6.20 -28.11 -15.97
N SER A 122 -6.15 -28.30 -14.65
CA SER A 122 -7.34 -28.48 -13.82
C SER A 122 -8.06 -27.18 -13.50
N TRP A 123 -7.38 -26.02 -13.67
CA TRP A 123 -7.92 -24.71 -13.36
C TRP A 123 -8.50 -24.05 -14.61
N VAL A 124 -9.80 -23.74 -14.56
CA VAL A 124 -10.52 -23.08 -15.65
C VAL A 124 -10.75 -21.62 -15.30
N SER A 125 -10.37 -20.69 -16.19
CA SER A 125 -10.63 -19.28 -15.97
C SER A 125 -12.14 -18.99 -16.03
N VAL A 126 -12.66 -18.32 -14.99
CA VAL A 126 -14.06 -17.88 -14.87
C VAL A 126 -14.20 -16.42 -15.31
N THR A 127 -13.10 -15.67 -15.33
CA THR A 127 -13.13 -14.28 -15.74
C THR A 127 -13.31 -14.17 -17.25
N VAL A 128 -14.36 -13.44 -17.64
CA VAL A 128 -14.55 -12.97 -19.00
C VAL A 128 -13.50 -11.89 -19.24
N THR A 129 -12.37 -12.25 -19.83
CA THR A 129 -11.59 -11.31 -20.64
C THR A 129 -12.60 -10.71 -21.63
N TYR A 130 -12.68 -9.37 -21.74
CA TYR A 130 -13.55 -8.61 -22.66
C TYR A 130 -14.20 -9.50 -23.73
N PRO A 131 -15.54 -9.65 -23.79
CA PRO A 131 -16.16 -10.69 -24.60
C PRO A 131 -15.69 -10.55 -26.06
N ASP A 132 -14.83 -11.47 -26.48
CA ASP A 132 -14.56 -11.68 -27.90
C ASP A 132 -15.90 -11.95 -28.57
N TRP A 133 -16.14 -11.24 -29.67
CA TRP A 133 -17.35 -11.38 -30.48
C TRP A 133 -17.65 -12.85 -30.85
N ALA A 134 -16.62 -13.69 -30.96
CA ALA A 134 -16.76 -15.13 -31.20
C ALA A 134 -17.62 -15.85 -30.13
N ASN A 135 -17.60 -15.39 -28.88
CA ASN A 135 -18.14 -16.11 -27.71
C ASN A 135 -19.55 -15.69 -27.28
N ILE A 136 -20.17 -14.73 -27.97
CA ILE A 136 -21.54 -14.26 -27.68
C ILE A 136 -22.57 -15.22 -28.31
N ARG A 137 -23.49 -15.77 -27.49
CA ARG A 137 -24.63 -16.60 -27.94
C ARG A 137 -25.90 -15.74 -28.11
N ASN A 138 -26.89 -16.23 -28.87
CA ASN A 138 -28.15 -15.51 -29.19
C ASN A 138 -27.94 -14.23 -30.02
N LYS A 139 -27.00 -14.27 -30.97
CA LYS A 139 -26.79 -13.20 -31.94
C LYS A 139 -28.05 -13.01 -32.81
N PRO A 140 -28.46 -11.77 -33.14
CA PRO A 140 -29.55 -11.53 -34.08
C PRO A 140 -29.24 -12.20 -35.43
N LEU A 141 -30.07 -13.17 -35.83
CA LEU A 141 -29.85 -13.91 -37.09
C LEU A 141 -30.15 -13.08 -38.35
N GLY A 142 -30.84 -11.93 -38.20
CA GLY A 142 -31.28 -11.09 -39.33
C GLY A 142 -30.30 -10.01 -39.76
N PHE A 143 -29.41 -9.54 -38.88
CA PHE A 143 -28.42 -8.49 -39.17
C PHE A 143 -27.12 -8.71 -38.36
N PRO A 144 -26.35 -9.76 -38.66
CA PRO A 144 -25.01 -9.89 -38.08
C PRO A 144 -24.14 -8.70 -38.54
N PRO A 145 -23.42 -8.00 -37.64
CA PRO A 145 -22.46 -6.99 -38.04
C PRO A 145 -21.31 -7.66 -38.79
N GLU A 146 -21.15 -7.31 -40.07
CA GLU A 146 -19.98 -7.68 -40.86
C GLU A 146 -18.89 -6.62 -40.74
N SER A 147 -17.64 -7.07 -40.85
CA SER A 147 -16.53 -6.16 -41.11
C SER A 147 -16.86 -5.39 -42.38
N HIS A 148 -17.02 -4.07 -42.25
CA HIS A 148 -17.10 -3.20 -43.40
C HIS A 148 -15.85 -2.35 -43.44
N ASN A 149 -15.34 -2.24 -44.63
CA ASN A 149 -14.26 -1.39 -45.00
C ASN A 149 -14.84 -0.36 -46.01
N HIS A 150 -14.14 0.72 -46.27
CA HIS A 150 -14.59 1.76 -47.21
C HIS A 150 -14.32 1.37 -48.68
N ASP A 151 -14.27 0.07 -48.97
CA ASP A 151 -13.55 -0.46 -50.14
C ASP A 151 -14.48 -0.94 -51.26
N SER A 152 -15.79 -0.94 -51.03
CA SER A 152 -16.73 -1.56 -51.99
C SER A 152 -18.14 -0.96 -52.02
N ARG A 153 -18.45 0.04 -51.20
CA ARG A 153 -19.72 0.81 -51.28
C ARG A 153 -19.56 2.24 -51.77
N TYR A 154 -18.33 2.70 -51.94
CA TYR A 154 -17.97 3.99 -52.51
C TYR A 154 -16.94 3.72 -53.58
N TYR A 155 -17.21 4.14 -54.83
CA TYR A 155 -16.20 4.06 -55.87
C TYR A 155 -15.00 4.91 -55.46
N THR A 156 -13.80 4.34 -55.49
CA THR A 156 -12.58 5.13 -55.42
C THR A 156 -12.51 6.08 -56.61
N LYS A 157 -11.74 7.16 -56.51
CA LYS A 157 -11.53 8.08 -57.64
C LYS A 157 -11.04 7.32 -58.88
N SER A 158 -10.15 6.34 -58.71
CA SER A 158 -9.64 5.50 -59.80
C SER A 158 -10.73 4.64 -60.45
N GLU A 159 -11.63 4.05 -59.67
CA GLU A 159 -12.73 3.24 -60.20
C GLU A 159 -13.79 4.12 -60.88
N THR A 160 -14.05 5.31 -60.35
CA THR A 160 -14.93 6.32 -60.97
C THR A 160 -14.35 6.80 -62.31
N ASP A 161 -13.06 7.13 -62.32
CA ASP A 161 -12.35 7.56 -63.54
C ASP A 161 -12.30 6.42 -64.58
N SER A 162 -12.11 5.17 -64.15
CA SER A 162 -12.13 4.00 -65.03
C SER A 162 -13.53 3.73 -65.61
N ALA A 163 -14.58 3.85 -64.79
CA ALA A 163 -15.97 3.68 -65.23
C ALA A 163 -16.43 4.81 -66.17
N LEU A 164 -15.97 6.05 -65.95
CA LEU A 164 -16.25 7.19 -66.83
C LEU A 164 -15.44 7.14 -68.13
N SER A 165 -14.23 6.56 -68.13
CA SER A 165 -13.40 6.41 -69.34
C SER A 165 -14.02 5.50 -70.41
N GLN A 166 -14.90 4.57 -70.00
CA GLN A 166 -15.64 3.73 -70.94
C GLN A 166 -16.81 4.47 -71.59
N ASN A 167 -17.25 5.60 -71.01
CA ASN A 167 -18.39 6.40 -71.49
C ASN A 167 -17.99 7.59 -72.37
N SER A 168 -16.68 7.80 -72.59
CA SER A 168 -16.15 8.85 -73.48
C SER A 168 -16.11 8.46 -74.97
N ASP A 169 -16.39 7.20 -75.32
CA ASP A 169 -16.49 6.74 -76.71
C ASP A 169 -17.96 6.62 -77.13
N TRP A 170 -18.33 7.29 -78.22
CA TRP A 170 -19.68 7.25 -78.82
C TRP A 170 -20.18 5.81 -79.08
N ASN A 171 -19.27 4.88 -79.31
CA ASN A 171 -19.62 3.48 -79.59
C ASN A 171 -20.16 2.73 -78.36
N ASN A 172 -19.89 3.21 -77.15
CA ASN A 172 -20.25 2.54 -75.89
C ASN A 172 -21.55 3.06 -75.24
N ILE A 173 -22.23 4.04 -75.86
CA ILE A 173 -23.47 4.65 -75.34
C ILE A 173 -24.70 3.82 -75.73
N GLN A 174 -25.45 3.32 -74.74
CA GLN A 174 -26.77 2.68 -74.94
C GLN A 174 -27.88 3.75 -75.15
N ASN A 175 -28.91 3.43 -75.95
CA ASN A 175 -30.05 4.33 -76.28
C ASN A 175 -29.73 5.61 -77.07
N LYS A 176 -28.67 5.62 -77.89
CA LYS A 176 -28.33 6.75 -78.76
C LYS A 176 -29.44 7.07 -79.79
N PRO A 177 -29.74 8.36 -80.07
CA PRO A 177 -30.76 8.75 -81.06
C PRO A 177 -30.39 8.23 -82.47
N PRO A 178 -31.31 7.54 -83.18
CA PRO A 178 -31.02 6.98 -84.50
C PRO A 178 -31.02 8.03 -85.63
N VAL A 179 -31.41 9.27 -85.34
CA VAL A 179 -31.73 10.28 -86.38
C VAL A 179 -30.55 11.22 -86.70
N PHE A 180 -29.47 11.21 -85.90
CA PHE A 180 -28.24 11.96 -86.17
C PHE A 180 -26.98 11.23 -85.64
N PRO A 181 -26.49 10.18 -86.32
CA PRO A 181 -25.17 9.63 -86.03
C PRO A 181 -24.07 10.66 -86.40
N PRO A 182 -22.96 10.77 -85.63
CA PRO A 182 -21.83 11.60 -86.01
C PRO A 182 -21.26 11.13 -87.35
N GLU A 183 -21.21 12.01 -88.34
CA GLU A 183 -20.64 11.70 -89.64
C GLU A 183 -19.12 11.56 -89.53
N ASN A 184 -18.60 10.55 -90.23
CA ASN A 184 -17.18 10.36 -90.41
C ASN A 184 -16.65 11.52 -91.26
N HIS A 185 -15.94 12.47 -90.65
CA HIS A 185 -15.22 13.48 -91.40
C HIS A 185 -13.83 12.94 -91.71
N ASN A 186 -13.40 13.12 -92.95
CA ASN A 186 -12.02 12.84 -93.33
C ASN A 186 -11.21 14.14 -93.18
N HIS A 187 -9.93 14.01 -92.89
CA HIS A 187 -8.99 15.10 -93.12
C HIS A 187 -8.59 15.07 -94.60
N ASP A 188 -9.49 15.54 -95.48
CA ASP A 188 -9.12 15.92 -96.84
C ASP A 188 -8.27 17.20 -96.82
N SER A 189 -7.61 17.50 -97.95
CA SER A 189 -6.45 18.40 -98.15
C SER A 189 -6.64 19.88 -97.80
N ARG A 190 -7.52 20.22 -96.86
CA ARG A 190 -7.85 21.57 -96.39
C ARG A 190 -7.58 21.79 -94.89
N TYR A 191 -7.06 20.78 -94.18
CA TYR A 191 -6.55 20.89 -92.82
C TYR A 191 -5.19 20.17 -92.71
N TYR A 192 -4.21 20.76 -92.00
CA TYR A 192 -2.96 20.09 -91.68
C TYR A 192 -3.25 18.78 -90.94
N THR A 193 -2.56 17.69 -91.29
CA THR A 193 -2.69 16.43 -90.54
C THR A 193 -2.19 16.62 -89.10
N LYS A 194 -2.60 15.73 -88.18
CA LYS A 194 -2.11 15.76 -86.79
C LYS A 194 -0.58 15.76 -86.75
N SER A 195 0.09 14.96 -87.59
CA SER A 195 1.55 14.91 -87.63
C SER A 195 2.19 16.19 -88.19
N GLU A 196 1.57 16.83 -89.18
CA GLU A 196 2.06 18.11 -89.73
C GLU A 196 1.82 19.26 -88.74
N THR A 197 0.68 19.24 -88.06
CA THR A 197 0.33 20.19 -86.99
C THR A 197 1.26 20.03 -85.80
N ASP A 198 1.51 18.79 -85.37
CA ASP A 198 2.44 18.45 -84.30
C ASP A 198 3.87 18.86 -84.67
N SER A 199 4.28 18.70 -85.95
CA SER A 199 5.61 19.13 -86.43
C SER A 199 5.74 20.65 -86.58
N ALA A 200 4.65 21.35 -86.92
CA ALA A 200 4.62 22.81 -87.01
C ALA A 200 4.54 23.48 -85.62
N LEU A 201 3.82 22.88 -84.67
CA LEU A 201 3.75 23.34 -83.28
C LEU A 201 4.98 22.95 -82.46
N SER A 202 5.66 21.83 -82.77
CA SER A 202 6.87 21.44 -82.04
C SER A 202 8.06 22.38 -82.26
N GLN A 203 8.01 23.25 -83.28
CA GLN A 203 9.00 24.32 -83.46
C GLN A 203 8.62 25.64 -82.74
N ASN A 204 7.37 25.77 -82.28
CA ASN A 204 6.84 26.97 -81.63
C ASN A 204 6.52 26.79 -80.13
N SER A 205 6.74 25.60 -79.57
CA SER A 205 6.47 25.27 -78.17
C SER A 205 7.63 25.61 -77.20
N ASP A 206 8.80 25.99 -77.72
CA ASP A 206 9.88 26.52 -76.88
C ASP A 206 9.66 28.02 -76.62
N TRP A 207 9.65 28.40 -75.33
CA TRP A 207 9.56 29.79 -74.88
C TRP A 207 10.53 30.70 -75.64
N ASN A 208 11.71 30.20 -76.01
CA ASN A 208 12.71 30.98 -76.74
C ASN A 208 12.24 31.48 -78.11
N ASN A 209 11.30 30.80 -78.79
CA ASN A 209 10.86 31.11 -80.14
C ASN A 209 9.66 32.08 -80.22
N ILE A 210 9.08 32.47 -79.08
CA ILE A 210 7.92 33.38 -79.00
C ILE A 210 8.37 34.85 -79.09
N ARG A 211 7.75 35.66 -79.97
CA ARG A 211 7.97 37.12 -80.11
C ARG A 211 6.97 37.91 -79.24
N ASN A 212 7.31 39.15 -78.86
CA ASN A 212 6.51 40.06 -78.00
C ASN A 212 6.26 39.59 -76.56
N LYS A 213 7.29 39.06 -75.90
CA LYS A 213 7.21 38.63 -74.48
C LYS A 213 7.06 39.83 -73.54
N PRO A 214 6.22 39.75 -72.49
CA PRO A 214 6.16 40.76 -71.44
C PRO A 214 7.50 40.82 -70.68
N PRO A 215 8.16 41.98 -70.55
CA PRO A 215 9.44 42.08 -69.84
C PRO A 215 9.32 41.96 -68.31
N ALA A 216 8.11 42.02 -67.76
CA ALA A 216 7.89 42.18 -66.32
C ALA A 216 7.59 40.88 -65.54
N PHE A 217 7.36 39.73 -66.19
CA PHE A 217 7.08 38.46 -65.51
C PHE A 217 7.52 37.24 -66.34
N PRO A 218 8.83 36.95 -66.45
CA PRO A 218 9.27 35.69 -67.05
C PRO A 218 8.82 34.51 -66.18
N PRO A 219 8.30 33.40 -66.76
CA PRO A 219 7.93 32.22 -65.98
C PRO A 219 9.17 31.57 -65.37
N GLU A 220 9.13 31.30 -64.06
CA GLU A 220 10.16 30.51 -63.38
C GLU A 220 9.87 29.01 -63.51
N ASN A 221 10.94 28.23 -63.62
CA ASN A 221 10.85 26.78 -63.66
C ASN A 221 10.41 26.27 -62.29
N HIS A 222 9.22 25.67 -62.19
CA HIS A 222 8.80 24.97 -60.98
C HIS A 222 8.80 23.47 -61.22
N ASN A 223 9.15 22.73 -60.18
CA ASN A 223 9.06 21.27 -60.17
C ASN A 223 8.18 20.85 -58.97
N HIS A 224 7.66 19.63 -59.00
CA HIS A 224 6.87 19.06 -57.92
C HIS A 224 7.74 18.23 -56.96
N ASN A 225 8.98 18.65 -56.68
CA ASN A 225 9.81 17.96 -55.70
C ASN A 225 10.06 18.83 -54.47
N SER A 226 10.01 18.20 -53.29
CA SER A 226 10.37 18.70 -51.95
C SER A 226 9.38 19.51 -51.11
N SER A 227 8.23 19.97 -51.62
CA SER A 227 7.27 20.72 -50.76
C SER A 227 6.17 19.88 -50.09
N TYR A 228 5.94 18.64 -50.54
CA TYR A 228 4.90 17.77 -50.00
C TYR A 228 5.40 16.34 -49.93
N TYR A 229 5.26 15.70 -48.76
CA TYR A 229 5.50 14.27 -48.64
C TYR A 229 4.49 13.51 -49.49
N THR A 230 4.96 12.51 -50.23
CA THR A 230 4.08 11.53 -50.86
C THR A 230 3.37 10.71 -49.78
N LYS A 231 2.23 10.09 -50.15
CA LYS A 231 1.51 9.20 -49.24
C LYS A 231 2.42 8.09 -48.71
N THR A 232 3.27 7.52 -49.56
CA THR A 232 4.21 6.45 -49.17
C THR A 232 5.25 6.93 -48.16
N GLU A 233 5.80 8.13 -48.34
CA GLU A 233 6.75 8.73 -47.39
C GLU A 233 6.07 9.03 -46.05
N THR A 234 4.82 9.51 -46.09
CA THR A 234 4.02 9.76 -44.90
C THR A 234 3.68 8.47 -44.16
N ASP A 235 3.24 7.44 -44.90
CA ASP A 235 2.91 6.13 -44.33
C ASP A 235 4.14 5.45 -43.72
N SER A 236 5.31 5.57 -44.37
CA SER A 236 6.58 5.03 -43.84
C SER A 236 7.05 5.79 -42.60
N ALA A 237 6.91 7.12 -42.57
CA ALA A 237 7.25 7.92 -41.39
C ALA A 237 6.32 7.66 -40.20
N LEU A 238 5.04 7.38 -40.45
CA LEU A 238 4.04 7.10 -39.40
C LEU A 238 3.96 5.63 -39.00
N SER A 239 4.43 4.70 -39.84
CA SER A 239 4.43 3.25 -39.57
C SER A 239 5.26 2.87 -38.35
N GLN A 240 6.24 3.68 -37.96
CA GLN A 240 7.05 3.45 -36.76
C GLN A 240 6.47 4.11 -35.49
N LYS A 241 5.41 4.91 -35.63
CA LYS A 241 4.78 5.68 -34.54
C LYS A 241 3.47 5.04 -34.04
N ARG A 242 2.98 4.00 -34.70
CA ARG A 242 1.81 3.21 -34.27
C ARG A 242 2.24 1.82 -33.83
N ASP A 243 1.94 1.50 -32.57
CA ASP A 243 1.88 0.14 -32.02
C ASP A 243 3.19 -0.66 -31.92
N VAL A 244 4.34 0.00 -31.73
CA VAL A 244 5.62 -0.69 -31.42
C VAL A 244 6.23 -0.20 -30.10
N GLY A 245 5.66 -0.65 -28.98
CA GLY A 245 6.28 -0.56 -27.65
C GLY A 245 6.25 0.82 -26.96
N ASN A 246 6.98 0.91 -25.84
CA ASN A 246 7.06 2.12 -25.03
C ASN A 246 7.71 3.26 -25.81
N ILE A 247 7.12 4.46 -25.74
CA ILE A 247 7.72 5.69 -26.27
C ILE A 247 9.09 5.91 -25.59
N SER A 248 10.15 6.11 -26.37
CA SER A 248 11.49 6.39 -25.84
C SER A 248 11.52 7.73 -25.11
N ALA A 249 12.21 7.82 -23.97
CA ALA A 249 12.36 9.06 -23.19
C ALA A 249 13.00 10.20 -23.99
N THR A 250 13.75 9.88 -25.05
CA THR A 250 14.38 10.86 -25.95
C THR A 250 13.41 11.49 -26.95
N ASP A 251 12.25 10.87 -27.18
CA ASP A 251 11.21 11.38 -28.11
C ASP A 251 10.22 12.32 -27.42
N ILE A 252 10.49 12.65 -26.15
CA ILE A 252 9.65 13.48 -25.30
C ILE A 252 10.47 14.68 -24.84
N ILE A 253 9.99 15.88 -25.15
CA ILE A 253 10.56 17.12 -24.63
C ILE A 253 9.93 17.36 -23.26
N GLU A 254 10.70 17.15 -22.19
CA GLU A 254 10.25 17.49 -20.84
C GLU A 254 10.28 19.01 -20.65
N ASP A 255 9.10 19.63 -20.52
CA ASP A 255 8.95 21.03 -20.13
C ASP A 255 8.06 21.15 -18.88
N SER A 256 7.84 22.38 -18.40
CA SER A 256 7.05 22.65 -17.20
C SER A 256 5.58 22.24 -17.29
N SER A 257 5.09 21.85 -18.47
CA SER A 257 3.71 21.52 -18.79
C SER A 257 3.54 20.11 -19.39
N HIS A 258 4.63 19.48 -19.84
CA HIS A 258 4.62 18.19 -20.55
C HIS A 258 5.74 17.27 -20.03
N ARG A 259 5.50 16.63 -18.89
CA ARG A 259 6.41 15.59 -18.37
C ARG A 259 5.62 14.35 -17.98
N PHE A 260 6.18 13.17 -18.27
CA PHE A 260 5.65 11.92 -17.75
C PHE A 260 6.00 11.81 -16.27
N VAL A 261 5.00 11.48 -15.45
CA VAL A 261 5.21 11.13 -14.05
C VAL A 261 6.03 9.85 -14.01
N SER A 262 7.27 9.89 -13.49
CA SER A 262 8.10 8.69 -13.34
C SER A 262 7.43 7.69 -12.39
N ASP A 263 7.81 6.41 -12.45
CA ASP A 263 7.25 5.42 -11.50
C ASP A 263 7.59 5.77 -10.05
N MET A 264 8.70 6.47 -9.81
CA MET A 264 9.07 7.04 -8.51
C MET A 264 8.10 8.15 -8.07
N GLU A 265 7.69 9.02 -8.99
CA GLU A 265 6.73 10.09 -8.71
C GLU A 265 5.30 9.57 -8.63
N LYS A 266 4.94 8.55 -9.42
CA LYS A 266 3.68 7.82 -9.26
C LYS A 266 3.64 7.11 -7.92
N ALA A 267 4.74 6.53 -7.45
CA ALA A 267 4.84 5.95 -6.11
C ALA A 267 4.75 7.03 -5.01
N ALA A 268 5.31 8.23 -5.23
CA ALA A 268 5.18 9.35 -4.30
C ALA A 268 3.74 9.90 -4.23
N ILE A 269 3.03 9.92 -5.37
CA ILE A 269 1.62 10.34 -5.46
C ILE A 269 0.68 9.23 -4.92
N ALA A 270 0.96 7.96 -5.20
CA ALA A 270 0.21 6.80 -4.70
C ALA A 270 0.45 6.54 -3.21
N GLY A 271 1.61 6.96 -2.67
CA GLY A 271 1.93 6.96 -1.24
C GLY A 271 1.20 8.05 -0.43
N GLY A 272 0.14 8.63 -0.99
CA GLY A 272 -0.77 9.51 -0.27
C GLY A 272 -0.17 10.86 0.11
N GLY A 273 0.68 11.48 -0.72
CA GLY A 273 1.01 12.91 -0.62
C GLY A 273 1.35 13.43 0.78
N PHE A 274 1.94 12.60 1.65
CA PHE A 274 2.22 13.01 3.02
C PHE A 274 3.41 13.96 3.01
N SER A 275 3.16 15.24 3.28
CA SER A 275 4.21 16.27 3.47
C SER A 275 5.07 16.05 4.72
N ILE A 276 4.91 14.90 5.41
CA ILE A 276 5.66 14.54 6.62
C ILE A 276 6.96 13.88 6.19
N PRO A 277 8.18 14.37 6.50
CA PRO A 277 9.41 13.70 6.09
C PRO A 277 9.56 12.29 6.70
N LEU A 278 10.37 11.41 6.08
CA LEU A 278 10.77 10.13 6.68
C LEU A 278 11.38 10.37 8.06
N GLY A 279 11.03 9.54 9.04
CA GLY A 279 11.42 9.76 10.43
C GLY A 279 10.47 10.70 11.21
N GLY A 280 9.56 11.40 10.53
CA GLY A 280 8.57 12.28 11.14
C GLY A 280 7.52 11.50 11.92
N ILE A 281 7.17 12.01 13.10
CA ILE A 281 6.18 11.41 14.00
C ILE A 281 5.03 12.38 14.18
N LEU A 282 3.80 11.88 14.03
CA LEU A 282 2.56 12.64 14.23
C LEU A 282 1.57 11.87 15.08
N GLU A 283 0.62 12.61 15.64
CA GLU A 283 -0.54 12.04 16.33
C GLU A 283 -1.54 11.47 15.31
N ASP A 284 -2.09 10.29 15.61
CA ASP A 284 -3.11 9.62 14.82
C ASP A 284 -4.20 9.05 15.73
N ALA A 285 -4.94 9.95 16.37
CA ALA A 285 -5.95 9.59 17.37
C ALA A 285 -7.07 8.67 16.82
N LEU A 286 -7.34 8.74 15.50
CA LEU A 286 -8.37 7.94 14.82
C LEU A 286 -7.82 6.73 14.08
N ASP A 287 -6.52 6.45 14.18
CA ASP A 287 -5.86 5.30 13.55
C ASP A 287 -6.06 5.24 12.02
N GLN A 288 -6.00 6.39 11.35
CA GLN A 288 -6.30 6.53 9.91
C GLN A 288 -5.04 6.47 9.03
N LEU A 289 -3.85 6.66 9.60
CA LEU A 289 -2.63 6.62 8.80
C LEU A 289 -2.32 5.18 8.36
N PRO A 290 -2.02 4.96 7.08
CA PRO A 290 -1.86 3.63 6.52
C PRO A 290 -0.61 2.94 7.08
N SER A 291 -0.76 1.70 7.52
CA SER A 291 0.32 0.91 8.14
C SER A 291 1.45 0.53 7.19
N SER A 292 1.27 0.73 5.87
CA SER A 292 2.30 0.61 4.85
C SER A 292 3.35 1.72 4.99
N ASN A 293 2.89 2.96 5.19
CA ASN A 293 3.74 4.16 5.23
C ASN A 293 4.07 4.59 6.66
N PHE A 294 3.27 4.15 7.63
CA PHE A 294 3.40 4.54 9.03
C PHE A 294 3.45 3.33 9.97
N LYS A 295 4.22 3.46 11.05
CA LYS A 295 4.31 2.46 12.11
C LYS A 295 4.11 3.09 13.48
N GLU A 296 3.44 2.37 14.37
CA GLU A 296 3.30 2.77 15.77
C GLU A 296 4.68 2.99 16.42
N THR A 297 4.84 4.06 17.19
CA THR A 297 6.05 4.29 17.99
C THR A 297 5.98 3.55 19.31
N ASN A 298 6.07 2.23 19.26
CA ASN A 298 5.92 1.31 20.40
C ASN A 298 7.16 0.42 20.62
N GLY A 299 8.32 0.78 20.05
CA GLY A 299 9.54 -0.02 20.15
C GLY A 299 9.58 -1.26 19.25
N GLN A 300 8.60 -1.47 18.37
CA GLN A 300 8.58 -2.66 17.49
C GLN A 300 9.79 -2.73 16.55
N ALA A 301 10.21 -3.96 16.25
CA ALA A 301 11.23 -4.22 15.23
C ALA A 301 10.60 -4.23 13.83
N ILE A 302 11.20 -3.52 12.89
CA ILE A 302 10.79 -3.43 11.49
C ILE A 302 11.93 -3.82 10.55
N SER A 303 11.60 -4.25 9.33
CA SER A 303 12.55 -4.77 8.34
C SER A 303 13.52 -3.71 7.82
N ARG A 304 14.83 -3.98 7.89
CA ARG A 304 15.86 -3.12 7.27
C ARG A 304 15.77 -3.10 5.74
N ILE A 305 15.33 -4.20 5.12
CA ILE A 305 15.21 -4.28 3.66
C ILE A 305 14.03 -3.46 3.18
N THR A 306 12.86 -3.66 3.80
CA THR A 306 11.62 -2.99 3.43
C THR A 306 11.70 -1.49 3.68
N PHE A 307 12.31 -1.08 4.80
CA PHE A 307 12.43 0.32 5.22
C PHE A 307 13.87 0.82 5.12
N SER A 308 14.57 0.42 4.05
CA SER A 308 16.01 0.70 3.85
C SER A 308 16.33 2.18 3.76
N THR A 309 15.44 2.99 3.18
CA THR A 309 15.59 4.45 3.11
C THR A 309 15.61 5.08 4.49
N LEU A 310 14.65 4.73 5.36
CA LEU A 310 14.63 5.18 6.75
C LEU A 310 15.84 4.65 7.53
N TRP A 311 16.18 3.36 7.37
CA TRP A 311 17.35 2.79 8.02
C TRP A 311 18.62 3.57 7.66
N ASN A 312 18.87 3.82 6.37
CA ASN A 312 20.01 4.60 5.89
C ASN A 312 20.01 6.05 6.40
N LEU A 313 18.86 6.64 6.74
CA LEU A 313 18.83 7.96 7.36
C LEU A 313 19.39 7.92 8.79
N VAL A 314 19.08 6.88 9.56
CA VAL A 314 19.45 6.78 10.98
C VAL A 314 20.74 6.02 11.26
N HIS A 315 21.17 5.13 10.35
CA HIS A 315 22.31 4.23 10.52
C HIS A 315 23.58 4.72 9.80
N ARG A 316 24.73 4.49 10.41
CA ARG A 316 26.06 4.72 9.84
C ARG A 316 27.00 3.59 10.25
N THR A 317 28.08 3.41 9.48
CA THR A 317 29.11 2.40 9.77
C THR A 317 30.45 3.06 10.07
N VAL A 318 31.02 2.69 11.22
CA VAL A 318 32.38 3.03 11.63
C VAL A 318 33.38 2.27 10.78
N THR A 319 34.25 3.00 10.10
CA THR A 319 35.33 2.43 9.29
C THR A 319 36.49 1.97 10.18
N SER A 320 36.89 2.80 11.13
CA SER A 320 37.97 2.50 12.07
C SER A 320 37.91 3.44 13.27
N ILE A 321 38.61 3.08 14.34
CA ILE A 321 38.92 4.00 15.44
C ILE A 321 40.41 4.31 15.42
N ALA A 322 40.78 5.56 15.69
CA ALA A 322 42.15 6.02 15.89
C ALA A 322 42.39 6.29 17.39
N PRO A 323 42.90 5.31 18.16
CA PRO A 323 43.12 5.41 19.61
C PRO A 323 44.01 6.59 20.02
N ALA A 324 45.04 6.90 19.22
CA ALA A 324 45.99 7.95 19.54
C ALA A 324 45.38 9.36 19.61
N THR A 325 44.22 9.56 19.00
CA THR A 325 43.52 10.84 18.95
C THR A 325 42.07 10.74 19.45
N ASP A 326 41.66 9.59 19.96
CA ASP A 326 40.27 9.30 20.37
C ASP A 326 39.23 9.59 19.27
N ARG A 327 39.60 9.39 18.00
CA ARG A 327 38.76 9.71 16.83
C ARG A 327 38.11 8.47 16.27
N ILE A 328 36.82 8.57 15.96
CA ILE A 328 36.02 7.53 15.30
C ILE A 328 35.81 7.98 13.86
N ASN A 329 36.34 7.20 12.91
CA ASN A 329 36.32 7.54 11.49
C ASN A 329 35.03 7.02 10.85
N VAL A 330 34.22 7.95 10.33
CA VAL A 330 32.94 7.71 9.67
C VAL A 330 32.77 8.76 8.57
N ALA A 331 32.90 8.36 7.30
CA ALA A 331 32.77 9.30 6.19
C ALA A 331 31.37 9.94 6.15
N ALA A 332 31.32 11.27 5.98
CA ALA A 332 30.09 12.04 5.84
C ALA A 332 28.99 11.68 6.85
N HIS A 333 29.36 11.53 8.13
CA HIS A 333 28.46 11.00 9.16
C HIS A 333 27.24 11.91 9.42
N GLY A 334 27.39 13.22 9.25
CA GLY A 334 26.30 14.20 9.40
C GLY A 334 25.90 14.48 10.86
N CYS A 335 26.75 14.15 11.82
CA CYS A 335 26.49 14.36 13.25
C CYS A 335 26.91 15.77 13.69
N ALA A 336 26.16 16.36 14.62
CA ALA A 336 26.45 17.65 15.22
C ALA A 336 27.06 17.52 16.63
N GLU A 337 27.71 18.60 17.09
CA GLU A 337 28.24 18.71 18.45
C GLU A 337 27.13 18.50 19.48
N GLY A 338 27.36 17.62 20.46
CA GLY A 338 26.40 17.30 21.51
C GLY A 338 25.22 16.43 21.07
N GLN A 339 25.23 15.89 19.84
CA GLN A 339 24.23 14.93 19.40
C GLN A 339 24.39 13.60 20.12
N LEU A 340 23.26 12.97 20.50
CA LEU A 340 23.27 11.62 21.06
C LEU A 340 23.36 10.57 19.96
N ILE A 341 24.25 9.61 20.15
CA ILE A 341 24.44 8.44 19.29
C ILE A 341 24.57 7.18 20.14
N LYS A 342 24.42 6.01 19.50
CA LYS A 342 24.52 4.69 20.16
C LYS A 342 25.18 3.70 19.21
N PHE A 343 26.09 2.88 19.71
CA PHE A 343 26.83 1.87 18.93
C PHE A 343 26.24 0.47 19.09
N ALA A 344 26.34 -0.34 18.04
CA ALA A 344 25.93 -1.75 18.04
C ALA A 344 26.98 -2.71 18.60
N PHE A 345 28.20 -2.23 18.84
CA PHE A 345 29.36 -3.04 19.18
C PHE A 345 30.04 -2.58 20.47
N THR A 346 30.76 -3.50 21.09
CA THR A 346 31.60 -3.26 22.28
C THR A 346 33.06 -3.53 21.90
N GLY A 347 33.95 -2.62 22.28
CA GLY A 347 35.38 -2.71 21.97
C GLY A 347 36.02 -1.33 21.86
N GLY A 348 37.35 -1.26 22.01
CA GLY A 348 38.08 0.00 21.83
C GLY A 348 37.68 1.14 22.78
N GLY A 349 37.14 0.82 23.97
CA GLY A 349 36.61 1.81 24.92
C GLY A 349 35.13 2.16 24.73
N ILE A 350 34.46 1.56 23.74
CA ILE A 350 33.03 1.69 23.48
C ILE A 350 32.27 0.50 24.08
N THR A 351 31.11 0.77 24.66
CA THR A 351 30.15 -0.23 25.13
C THR A 351 28.88 -0.15 24.26
N ALA A 352 28.46 -1.28 23.71
CA ALA A 352 27.25 -1.37 22.90
C ALA A 352 26.02 -0.87 23.68
N LEU A 353 25.05 -0.31 22.96
CA LEU A 353 23.78 0.20 23.48
C LEU A 353 23.88 1.34 24.50
N THR A 354 25.09 1.82 24.78
CA THR A 354 25.32 3.00 25.61
C THR A 354 25.13 4.26 24.78
N ASN A 355 24.44 5.24 25.36
CA ASN A 355 24.26 6.55 24.74
C ASN A 355 25.51 7.40 24.93
N TYR A 356 26.04 7.94 23.84
CA TYR A 356 27.20 8.82 23.82
C TYR A 356 26.87 10.16 23.18
N TYR A 357 27.51 11.21 23.65
CA TYR A 357 27.46 12.52 23.02
C TYR A 357 28.60 12.65 22.02
N VAL A 358 28.27 13.10 20.80
CA VAL A 358 29.26 13.46 19.77
C VAL A 358 30.00 14.71 20.20
N ARG A 359 31.33 14.69 20.07
CA ARG A 359 32.24 15.76 20.44
C ARG A 359 33.22 16.06 19.30
N ASN A 360 33.50 17.34 19.09
CA ASN A 360 34.46 17.83 18.12
C ASN A 360 34.29 17.23 16.70
N PRO A 361 33.06 17.14 16.15
CA PRO A 361 32.85 16.52 14.85
C PRO A 361 33.53 17.29 13.73
N THR A 362 34.08 16.56 12.78
CA THR A 362 34.46 17.06 11.46
C THR A 362 33.46 16.54 10.42
N LEU A 363 33.81 16.53 9.13
CA LEU A 363 32.97 15.89 8.12
C LEU A 363 33.04 14.35 8.21
N ASN A 364 34.20 13.81 8.62
CA ASN A 364 34.55 12.40 8.44
C ASN A 364 34.98 11.70 9.73
N ASP A 365 35.01 12.41 10.86
CA ASP A 365 35.34 11.83 12.15
C ASP A 365 34.72 12.64 13.30
N PHE A 366 34.68 12.03 14.47
CA PHE A 366 34.29 12.70 15.71
C PHE A 366 34.91 11.99 16.91
N GLN A 367 34.83 12.61 18.07
CA GLN A 367 35.14 12.04 19.38
C GLN A 367 33.83 11.85 20.15
N ILE A 368 33.86 11.13 21.27
CA ILE A 368 32.64 10.87 22.06
C ILE A 368 32.84 11.16 23.55
N SER A 369 31.76 11.47 24.26
CA SER A 369 31.73 11.62 25.72
C SER A 369 30.47 10.98 26.33
N LEU A 370 30.49 10.71 27.64
CA LEU A 370 29.31 10.25 28.38
C LEU A 370 28.40 11.40 28.84
N ASN A 371 28.92 12.63 28.83
CA ASN A 371 28.20 13.81 29.31
C ASN A 371 28.20 14.89 28.23
N PRO A 372 27.15 15.72 28.14
CA PRO A 372 27.01 16.73 27.08
C PRO A 372 28.14 17.76 27.08
N THR A 373 28.78 18.00 28.25
CA THR A 373 29.94 18.90 28.42
C THR A 373 31.14 18.19 29.07
N GLY A 374 31.17 16.86 29.08
CA GLY A 374 32.23 16.08 29.72
C GLY A 374 33.48 15.92 28.86
N GLY A 375 34.54 15.41 29.47
CA GLY A 375 35.76 15.02 28.75
C GLY A 375 35.50 13.92 27.71
N VAL A 376 36.32 13.92 26.66
CA VAL A 376 36.29 12.87 25.64
C VAL A 376 36.69 11.52 26.24
N ILE A 377 36.08 10.45 25.74
CA ILE A 377 36.41 9.07 26.13
C ILE A 377 37.73 8.68 25.50
N ASN A 378 38.60 8.07 26.30
CA ASN A 378 39.82 7.45 25.83
C ASN A 378 39.49 6.15 25.08
N LEU A 379 39.79 6.11 23.78
CA LEU A 379 39.57 4.95 22.92
C LEU A 379 40.83 4.09 22.88
N THR A 380 40.68 2.78 23.09
CA THR A 380 41.82 1.90 23.42
C THR A 380 42.31 1.01 22.27
N SER A 381 41.50 0.81 21.23
CA SER A 381 41.85 0.01 20.06
C SER A 381 40.98 0.35 18.86
N SER A 382 41.46 0.05 17.65
CA SER A 382 40.65 0.21 16.43
C SER A 382 39.46 -0.75 16.46
N GLN A 383 38.28 -0.27 16.05
CA GLN A 383 37.06 -1.06 15.87
C GLN A 383 36.35 -0.65 14.58
N SER A 384 35.54 -1.56 14.06
CA SER A 384 34.57 -1.30 13.00
C SER A 384 33.20 -1.81 13.44
N GLY A 385 32.13 -1.19 12.95
CA GLY A 385 30.78 -1.64 13.23
C GLY A 385 29.75 -0.54 13.07
N ASP A 386 28.51 -0.84 13.41
CA ASP A 386 27.39 0.06 13.15
C ASP A 386 27.06 0.97 14.33
N PHE A 387 26.50 2.13 14.03
CA PHE A 387 25.90 3.02 15.02
C PHE A 387 24.66 3.71 14.45
N VAL A 388 23.84 4.24 15.35
CA VAL A 388 22.68 5.08 15.00
C VAL A 388 22.89 6.51 15.45
N ILE A 389 22.43 7.46 14.63
CA ILE A 389 22.53 8.90 14.88
C ILE A 389 21.36 9.45 15.71
N ASN A 390 20.35 8.63 15.97
CA ASN A 390 19.25 8.94 16.87
C ASN A 390 19.04 7.75 17.81
N VAL A 391 19.25 7.98 19.10
CA VAL A 391 19.22 6.94 20.15
C VAL A 391 17.82 6.44 20.50
N GLU A 392 16.76 7.05 19.97
CA GLU A 392 15.40 6.52 20.05
C GLU A 392 15.24 5.23 19.22
N TYR A 393 16.08 5.03 18.20
CA TYR A 393 16.11 3.80 17.42
C TYR A 393 17.05 2.76 18.05
N ASP A 394 16.80 1.49 17.77
CA ASP A 394 17.64 0.37 18.20
C ASP A 394 17.94 -0.59 17.05
N PHE A 395 18.90 -1.49 17.26
CA PHE A 395 19.49 -2.34 16.23
C PHE A 395 18.65 -3.59 15.88
N GLY A 396 17.47 -3.78 16.48
CA GLY A 396 16.63 -4.95 16.21
C GLY A 396 17.31 -6.24 16.62
N ASN A 397 17.23 -7.24 15.74
CA ASN A 397 17.96 -8.49 15.89
C ASN A 397 19.45 -8.40 15.48
N GLY A 398 19.96 -7.18 15.27
CA GLY A 398 21.34 -6.90 14.86
C GLY A 398 21.62 -7.12 13.37
N THR A 399 20.73 -7.73 12.60
CA THR A 399 21.01 -8.15 11.21
C THR A 399 19.96 -7.72 10.21
N THR A 400 18.70 -8.14 10.38
CA THR A 400 17.62 -7.95 9.39
C THR A 400 16.57 -6.94 9.82
N THR A 401 16.54 -6.56 11.10
CA THR A 401 15.56 -5.60 11.65
C THR A 401 16.21 -4.45 12.40
N PHE A 402 15.44 -3.39 12.65
CA PHE A 402 15.77 -2.30 13.56
C PHE A 402 14.51 -1.87 14.32
N ASN A 403 14.66 -1.34 15.54
CA ASN A 403 13.50 -0.89 16.33
C ASN A 403 13.19 0.57 16.05
N VAL A 404 11.90 0.87 15.90
CA VAL A 404 11.39 2.25 15.89
C VAL A 404 11.33 2.80 17.33
N PRO A 405 11.20 4.12 17.52
CA PRO A 405 11.04 4.73 18.84
C PRO A 405 9.87 4.14 19.64
N ASP A 406 10.00 4.11 20.96
CA ASP A 406 8.88 3.88 21.87
C ASP A 406 8.50 5.19 22.56
N ARG A 407 7.30 5.69 22.26
CA ARG A 407 6.78 6.96 22.80
C ARG A 407 5.54 6.78 23.67
N ARG A 408 5.25 5.54 24.08
CA ARG A 408 4.11 5.26 24.96
C ARG A 408 4.37 5.85 26.34
N GLY A 409 3.41 6.60 26.86
CA GLY A 409 3.43 7.12 28.23
C GLY A 409 4.45 8.23 28.51
N ILE A 410 5.10 8.79 27.49
CA ILE A 410 6.10 9.86 27.68
C ILE A 410 5.66 11.16 27.00
N PHE A 411 6.07 12.29 27.58
CA PHE A 411 5.79 13.62 27.03
C PHE A 411 6.91 14.07 26.08
N PRO A 412 6.60 14.53 24.87
CA PRO A 412 7.60 15.14 24.01
C PRO A 412 8.00 16.53 24.54
N ARG A 413 9.27 16.87 24.36
CA ARG A 413 9.82 18.20 24.63
C ARG A 413 10.69 18.63 23.45
N GLY A 414 10.62 19.90 23.06
CA GLY A 414 11.53 20.46 22.06
C GLY A 414 12.99 20.35 22.51
N THR A 415 13.87 19.91 21.62
CA THR A 415 15.31 19.76 21.88
C THR A 415 16.00 21.12 22.05
N GLY A 416 17.07 21.14 22.83
CA GLY A 416 17.95 22.29 23.03
C GLY A 416 17.52 23.23 24.17
N VAL A 417 18.36 24.23 24.40
CA VAL A 417 18.12 25.29 25.38
C VAL A 417 17.34 26.42 24.71
N HIS A 418 16.22 26.83 25.31
CA HIS A 418 15.44 27.96 24.84
C HIS A 418 16.25 29.26 24.92
N GLY A 419 16.17 30.13 23.91
CA GLY A 419 17.01 31.34 23.84
C GLY A 419 16.80 32.35 24.98
N SER A 420 15.56 32.59 25.41
CA SER A 420 15.25 33.64 26.40
C SER A 420 14.25 33.27 27.50
N ARG A 421 13.53 32.15 27.39
CA ARG A 421 12.44 31.83 28.31
C ARG A 421 13.00 31.16 29.56
N ALA A 422 13.01 31.93 30.64
CA ALA A 422 13.40 31.44 31.95
C ALA A 422 12.36 30.47 32.52
N LYS A 423 12.83 29.43 33.22
CA LYS A 423 11.98 28.53 34.03
C LYS A 423 11.86 29.07 35.45
N THR A 424 10.88 28.58 36.20
CA THR A 424 10.56 29.04 37.57
C THR A 424 11.76 29.07 38.52
N SER A 425 12.69 28.12 38.39
CA SER A 425 13.89 28.03 39.23
C SER A 425 15.08 28.85 38.71
N GLY A 426 14.91 29.68 37.68
CA GLY A 426 15.98 30.43 37.01
C GLY A 426 16.70 29.62 35.92
N GLY A 427 17.41 30.32 35.04
CA GLY A 427 17.96 29.76 33.79
C GLY A 427 16.86 29.43 32.77
N ASN A 428 17.24 29.04 31.55
CA ASN A 428 16.28 28.77 30.49
C ASN A 428 15.78 27.31 30.50
N TYR A 429 14.65 27.08 29.84
CA TYR A 429 14.18 25.72 29.54
C TYR A 429 15.20 24.98 28.67
N ASP A 430 15.45 23.72 29.01
CA ASP A 430 16.37 22.84 28.29
C ASP A 430 15.72 21.49 28.07
N GLY A 431 15.66 21.07 26.81
CA GLY A 431 15.16 19.76 26.39
C GLY A 431 16.23 18.71 26.17
N GLY A 432 17.51 19.06 26.27
CA GLY A 432 18.61 18.18 25.89
C GLY A 432 18.67 17.97 24.38
N SER A 433 19.53 17.07 23.92
CA SER A 433 19.65 16.67 22.52
C SER A 433 18.46 15.82 22.05
N VAL A 434 18.32 15.62 20.74
CA VAL A 434 17.36 14.65 20.18
C VAL A 434 17.58 13.26 20.80
N GLY A 435 16.50 12.61 21.21
CA GLY A 435 16.51 11.31 21.89
C GLY A 435 16.90 11.34 23.38
N PHE A 436 17.05 12.52 23.98
CA PHE A 436 17.32 12.63 25.42
C PHE A 436 16.13 12.13 26.26
N ALA A 437 16.38 11.14 27.13
CA ALA A 437 15.38 10.56 28.02
C ALA A 437 15.29 11.33 29.35
N GLY A 438 14.48 12.39 29.38
CA GLY A 438 14.20 13.15 30.60
C GLY A 438 13.32 12.37 31.58
N GLN A 439 13.58 12.51 32.88
CA GLN A 439 12.72 12.00 33.95
C GLN A 439 11.76 13.09 34.44
N ASP A 440 10.62 12.67 35.01
CA ASP A 440 9.71 13.55 35.72
C ASP A 440 10.40 14.16 36.94
N ARG A 441 10.05 15.41 37.27
CA ARG A 441 10.71 16.19 38.32
C ARG A 441 9.73 17.14 38.97
N GLN A 442 9.77 17.21 40.30
CA GLN A 442 9.10 18.26 41.05
C GLN A 442 10.03 19.45 41.25
N ILE A 443 9.48 20.67 41.17
CA ILE A 443 10.22 21.88 41.52
C ILE A 443 10.55 21.82 43.02
N PRO A 444 11.82 22.05 43.42
CA PRO A 444 12.17 22.17 44.83
C PRO A 444 11.30 23.23 45.50
N HIS A 445 10.67 22.88 46.62
CA HIS A 445 9.85 23.78 47.40
C HIS A 445 10.15 23.58 48.88
N ARG A 446 9.74 24.55 49.70
CA ARG A 446 9.90 24.51 51.15
C ARG A 446 8.53 24.56 51.81
N HIS A 447 8.35 23.78 52.85
CA HIS A 447 7.18 23.87 53.72
C HIS A 447 7.54 24.72 54.93
N GLN A 448 6.76 25.77 55.19
CA GLN A 448 6.82 26.48 56.45
C GLN A 448 5.86 25.79 57.42
N GLN A 449 6.41 25.13 58.44
CA GLN A 449 5.62 24.53 59.50
C GLN A 449 5.22 25.63 60.49
N TYR A 450 3.91 25.78 60.71
CA TYR A 450 3.38 26.56 61.83
C TYR A 450 3.05 25.59 62.96
N ALA A 451 3.55 25.87 64.17
CA ALA A 451 3.08 25.15 65.35
C ALA A 451 1.62 25.56 65.59
N GLY A 452 0.68 24.67 65.27
CA GLY A 452 -0.71 24.82 65.67
C GLY A 452 -0.80 24.77 67.20
N ASP A 453 -1.67 25.62 67.75
CA ASP A 453 -1.85 25.83 69.19
C ASP A 453 -1.82 24.53 70.00
N ILE A 454 -0.97 24.49 71.04
CA ILE A 454 -1.17 23.55 72.12
C ILE A 454 -2.51 23.90 72.76
N ALA A 455 -3.47 22.99 72.58
CA ALA A 455 -4.71 22.89 73.34
C ALA A 455 -5.63 24.13 73.31
N GLY A 456 -6.70 24.03 72.52
CA GLY A 456 -7.96 24.71 72.82
C GLY A 456 -8.23 26.00 72.06
N GLY A 457 -8.81 25.85 70.87
CA GLY A 457 -9.86 26.72 70.35
C GLY A 457 -9.51 28.18 70.05
N SER A 458 -9.15 28.47 68.79
CA SER A 458 -9.89 29.40 67.90
C SER A 458 -9.08 29.63 66.63
N TYR A 459 -9.76 29.59 65.48
CA TYR A 459 -9.19 29.91 64.19
C TYR A 459 -8.74 31.37 64.11
N GLY A 460 -7.53 31.58 63.56
CA GLY A 460 -7.13 32.84 62.94
C GLY A 460 -6.32 33.78 63.85
N SER A 461 -4.99 33.74 63.71
CA SER A 461 -4.08 34.90 63.63
C SER A 461 -2.73 34.61 64.30
N GLY A 462 -1.64 34.85 63.58
CA GLY A 462 -0.34 35.21 64.15
C GLY A 462 0.58 34.06 64.54
N GLY A 463 1.70 33.94 63.80
CA GLY A 463 2.78 33.02 64.12
C GLY A 463 3.37 33.25 65.51
N ARG A 464 3.37 32.18 66.31
CA ARG A 464 4.36 31.96 67.36
C ARG A 464 5.02 30.63 67.06
N TYR A 465 6.33 30.63 66.83
CA TYR A 465 7.13 29.43 67.07
C TYR A 465 6.81 28.98 68.50
N ALA A 466 6.62 27.69 68.73
CA ALA A 466 6.43 27.15 70.06
C ALA A 466 7.67 27.45 70.91
N ASP A 467 7.72 28.63 71.54
CA ASP A 467 8.54 28.85 72.71
C ASP A 467 7.81 28.19 73.86
N SER A 468 8.10 26.91 74.01
CA SER A 468 7.84 26.16 75.22
C SER A 468 8.67 26.80 76.32
N GLY A 469 8.09 27.76 77.06
CA GLY A 469 8.76 28.56 78.10
C GLY A 469 9.69 27.72 79.01
N GLY A 470 10.94 27.58 78.61
CA GLY A 470 11.96 26.76 79.28
C GLY A 470 11.81 25.24 79.22
N ALA A 471 10.81 24.66 78.54
CA ALA A 471 10.60 23.22 78.47
C ALA A 471 10.99 22.67 77.09
N SER A 472 12.21 22.17 76.93
CA SER A 472 12.66 21.49 75.70
C SER A 472 11.87 20.20 75.45
N ALA A 473 10.62 20.32 74.98
CA ALA A 473 9.88 19.21 74.43
C ALA A 473 10.45 18.95 73.03
N ALA A 474 11.13 17.83 72.84
CA ALA A 474 11.56 17.36 71.54
C ALA A 474 10.33 16.93 70.72
N THR A 475 9.55 17.88 70.21
CA THR A 475 8.48 17.61 69.25
C THR A 475 9.10 17.46 67.88
N ILE A 476 9.18 16.21 67.41
CA ILE A 476 9.53 15.93 66.01
C ILE A 476 8.34 16.41 65.15
N LEU A 477 8.55 17.48 64.38
CA LEU A 477 7.55 18.01 63.45
C LEU A 477 7.62 17.23 62.13
N TYR A 478 6.61 16.44 61.84
CA TYR A 478 6.48 15.73 60.56
C TYR A 478 5.63 16.54 59.57
N THR A 479 6.10 16.66 58.33
CA THR A 479 5.27 17.11 57.21
C THR A 479 4.52 15.90 56.66
N GLY A 480 3.21 15.86 56.86
CA GLY A 480 2.35 14.79 56.32
C GLY A 480 2.07 14.94 54.83
N SER A 481 1.31 13.99 54.28
CA SER A 481 0.80 14.07 52.91
C SER A 481 -0.06 15.32 52.70
N PRO A 482 -0.14 15.87 51.47
CA PRO A 482 -1.06 16.96 51.16
C PRO A 482 -2.50 16.64 51.58
N VAL A 483 -3.14 17.56 52.29
CA VAL A 483 -4.56 17.49 52.68
C VAL A 483 -5.33 18.66 52.06
N SER A 484 -6.65 18.54 51.96
CA SER A 484 -7.54 19.59 51.43
C SER A 484 -7.43 20.88 52.24
N ASP A 485 -7.44 22.02 51.56
CA ASP A 485 -7.52 23.36 52.16
C ASP A 485 -8.97 23.90 52.24
N GLY A 486 -9.96 23.05 51.95
CA GLY A 486 -11.37 23.43 51.87
C GLY A 486 -11.84 23.83 50.47
N THR A 487 -10.95 23.95 49.48
CA THR A 487 -11.31 24.26 48.08
C THR A 487 -11.25 23.05 47.14
N GLY A 488 -10.76 21.90 47.62
CA GLY A 488 -10.77 20.64 46.90
C GLY A 488 -9.81 19.60 47.47
N ASN A 489 -9.99 18.34 47.06
CA ASN A 489 -9.10 17.26 47.50
C ASN A 489 -7.79 17.30 46.70
N PRO A 490 -6.61 17.20 47.36
CA PRO A 490 -5.34 17.05 46.69
C PRO A 490 -5.34 15.80 45.81
N ARG A 491 -4.80 15.93 44.59
CA ARG A 491 -4.59 14.81 43.69
C ARG A 491 -3.25 14.17 44.03
N ASN A 492 -3.29 12.91 44.46
CA ASN A 492 -2.11 12.13 44.81
C ASN A 492 -1.90 11.02 43.76
N GLY A 493 -0.65 10.66 43.49
CA GLY A 493 -0.29 9.62 42.52
C GLY A 493 1.21 9.29 42.57
N ASN A 494 1.62 8.28 41.80
CA ASN A 494 3.02 7.81 41.76
C ASN A 494 3.90 8.56 40.74
N GLU A 495 3.31 9.42 39.90
CA GLU A 495 3.99 10.15 38.83
C GLU A 495 3.68 11.65 38.94
N VAL A 496 4.69 12.50 38.75
CA VAL A 496 4.51 13.94 38.67
C VAL A 496 4.20 14.34 37.22
N ALA A 497 2.91 14.36 36.87
CA ALA A 497 2.44 14.74 35.53
C ALA A 497 1.42 15.89 35.56
N PRO A 498 1.41 16.77 34.53
CA PRO A 498 0.30 17.69 34.32
C PRO A 498 -0.96 16.91 33.88
N ALA A 499 -2.10 17.59 33.75
CA ALA A 499 -3.26 16.98 33.10
C ALA A 499 -2.91 16.60 31.63
N TRP A 500 -3.38 15.44 31.17
CA TRP A 500 -3.01 14.88 29.87
C TRP A 500 -4.16 14.12 29.20
N VAL A 501 -4.02 13.88 27.90
CA VAL A 501 -4.86 12.99 27.09
C VAL A 501 -3.96 12.02 26.34
N ALA A 502 -4.32 10.74 26.27
CA ALA A 502 -3.58 9.75 25.49
C ALA A 502 -3.92 9.90 24.02
N VAL A 503 -2.88 9.91 23.19
CA VAL A 503 -2.97 9.88 21.72
C VAL A 503 -2.05 8.79 21.20
N LYS A 504 -2.41 8.20 20.05
CA LYS A 504 -1.52 7.29 19.32
C LYS A 504 -0.52 8.11 18.52
N TYR A 505 0.74 7.69 18.52
CA TYR A 505 1.80 8.29 17.72
C TYR A 505 2.26 7.31 16.66
N LYS A 506 2.35 7.80 15.42
CA LYS A 506 2.83 7.03 14.28
C LYS A 506 4.01 7.72 13.61
N LEU A 507 5.00 6.90 13.26
CA LEU A 507 6.24 7.24 12.59
C LEU A 507 6.10 7.00 11.09
N ARG A 508 6.49 7.96 10.25
CA ARG A 508 6.62 7.76 8.80
C ARG A 508 7.85 6.89 8.49
N VAL A 509 7.61 5.76 7.84
CA VAL A 509 8.62 4.76 7.46
C VAL A 509 8.81 4.58 5.94
N LEU A 510 7.84 5.03 5.11
CA LEU A 510 7.93 5.09 3.64
C LEU A 510 7.38 6.41 3.08
#